data_AF-A0A524ISS9-F1
#
_entry.id   AF-A0A524ISS9-F1
#
_cell.length_a   1.000
_cell.length_b   1.000
_cell.length_c   1.000
_cell.angle_alpha   90.00
_cell.angle_beta   90.00
_cell.angle_gamma   90.00
#
_symmetry.space_group_name_H-M   'P 1'
#
loop_
_entity.id
_entity.type
_entity.pdbx_description
1 polymer ?
#
loop_
_entity_poly.entity_id
_entity_poly.type
_entity_poly.pdbx_seq_one_letter_code
_entity_poly.pdbx_strand_id
1 'polypeptide(L)'
;PYAVGVFIEQFEETKKLTSILATILVEKDSQKGIIIGKSGSRLKEVGQLAREEMEQLFGMKIYLEMWVKVQAGWRDNPRILTDLGYGL
;
A
#
# COMPACT_ATOMS: atom_id res chain seq x y z
N PRO A 1 -13.96 -6.10 10.60
CA PRO A 1 -13.98 -5.33 9.32
C PRO A 1 -13.26 -3.98 9.50
N TYR A 2 -12.16 -3.64 8.84
CA TYR A 2 -11.22 -4.35 7.97
C TYR A 2 -9.83 -3.94 8.48
N ALA A 3 -9.01 -4.90 8.92
CA ALA A 3 -7.65 -4.61 9.35
C ALA A 3 -6.75 -4.48 8.11
N VAL A 4 -6.80 -3.31 7.47
CA VAL A 4 -5.91 -2.98 6.34
C VAL A 4 -5.04 -1.80 6.78
N GLY A 5 -3.73 -2.01 6.77
CA GLY A 5 -2.74 -0.95 6.93
C GLY A 5 -1.98 -0.77 5.62
N VAL A 6 -1.50 0.44 5.35
CA VAL A 6 -0.61 0.69 4.20
C VAL A 6 0.61 1.43 4.74
N PHE A 7 1.80 0.95 4.40
CA PHE A 7 3.05 1.67 4.68
C PHE A 7 3.86 1.83 3.41
N ILE A 8 4.58 2.94 3.32
CA ILE A 8 5.48 3.23 2.22
C ILE A 8 6.86 2.71 2.61
N GLU A 9 7.32 1.69 1.91
CA GLU A 9 8.64 1.08 2.11
C GLU A 9 9.75 1.94 1.50
N GLN A 10 9.44 2.58 0.37
CA GLN A 10 10.40 3.38 -0.38
C GLN A 10 9.66 4.50 -1.08
N PHE A 11 10.24 5.69 -1.01
CA PHE A 11 9.81 6.87 -1.73
C PHE A 11 11.05 7.52 -2.32
N GLU A 12 11.23 7.37 -3.63
CA GLU A 12 12.36 7.94 -4.36
C GLU A 12 11.86 8.94 -5.39
N GLU A 13 12.16 10.21 -5.17
CA GLU A 13 11.83 11.28 -6.08
C GLU A 13 13.03 11.63 -6.96
N THR A 14 12.81 11.59 -8.28
CA THR A 14 13.75 12.11 -9.26
C THR A 14 13.10 13.25 -10.04
N LYS A 15 13.89 13.99 -10.84
CA LYS A 15 13.37 15.09 -11.67
C LYS A 15 12.32 14.67 -12.71
N LYS A 16 12.13 13.37 -12.98
CA LYS A 16 11.27 12.86 -14.05
C LYS A 16 10.22 11.85 -13.58
N LEU A 17 10.49 11.16 -12.47
CA LEU A 17 9.69 10.04 -11.98
C LEU A 17 9.81 9.98 -10.46
N THR A 18 8.68 9.80 -9.78
CA THR A 18 8.68 9.36 -8.38
C THR A 18 8.33 7.88 -8.33
N SER A 19 9.19 7.10 -7.69
CA SER A 19 9.01 5.67 -7.47
C SER A 19 8.54 5.43 -6.04
N ILE A 20 7.41 4.76 -5.88
CA ILE A 20 6.77 4.50 -4.60
C ILE A 20 6.54 3.00 -4.45
N LEU A 21 7.02 2.47 -3.34
CA LEU A 21 6.84 1.08 -2.93
C LEU A 21 5.90 1.04 -1.73
N ALA A 22 4.72 0.45 -1.91
CA ALA A 22 3.69 0.42 -0.87
C ALA A 22 3.31 -1.01 -0.48
N THR A 23 3.35 -1.29 0.83
CA THR A 23 2.91 -2.57 1.37
C THR A 23 1.56 -2.42 2.06
N ILE A 24 0.59 -3.18 1.56
CA ILE A 24 -0.71 -3.38 2.18
C ILE A 24 -0.60 -4.53 3.18
N LEU A 25 -0.78 -4.23 4.47
CA LEU A 25 -0.85 -5.22 5.54
C LEU A 25 -2.28 -5.66 5.79
N VAL A 26 -2.45 -6.96 5.92
CA VAL A 26 -3.71 -7.60 6.34
C VAL A 26 -3.46 -8.62 7.45
N GLU A 27 -4.48 -8.96 8.22
CA GLU A 27 -4.35 -9.92 9.34
C GLU A 27 -4.54 -11.37 8.91
N LYS A 28 -5.27 -11.63 7.81
CA LYS A 28 -5.66 -12.98 7.39
C LYS A 28 -5.50 -13.18 5.89
N ASP A 29 -5.17 -14.40 5.46
CA ASP A 29 -5.07 -14.77 4.05
C ASP A 29 -6.37 -14.57 3.27
N SER A 30 -7.52 -14.76 3.92
CA SER A 30 -8.83 -14.47 3.29
C SER A 30 -8.95 -13.00 2.87
N GLN A 31 -8.42 -12.07 3.68
CA GLN A 31 -8.38 -10.64 3.35
C GLN A 31 -7.40 -10.38 2.21
N LYS A 32 -6.23 -11.04 2.19
CA LYS A 32 -5.28 -10.95 1.08
C LYS A 32 -5.94 -11.32 -0.24
N GLY A 33 -6.72 -12.40 -0.27
CA GLY A 33 -7.48 -12.81 -1.46
C GLY A 33 -8.49 -11.75 -1.93
N ILE A 34 -9.18 -11.09 -1.00
CA ILE A 34 -10.15 -10.01 -1.31
C ILE A 34 -9.45 -8.79 -1.91
N ILE A 35 -8.29 -8.39 -1.36
CA ILE A 35 -7.54 -7.22 -1.83
C ILE A 35 -6.90 -7.48 -3.20
N ILE A 36 -6.30 -8.65 -3.39
CA ILE A 36 -5.70 -9.02 -4.68
C ILE A 36 -6.80 -9.16 -5.74
N GLY A 37 -7.92 -9.79 -5.39
CA GLY A 37 -8.98 -10.11 -6.34
C GLY A 37 -8.58 -11.22 -7.31
N LYS A 38 -9.51 -11.61 -8.18
CA LYS A 38 -9.27 -12.67 -9.16
C LYS A 38 -8.16 -12.24 -10.12
N SER A 39 -7.08 -13.01 -10.18
CA SER A 39 -5.92 -12.71 -11.03
C SER A 39 -5.32 -11.31 -10.82
N GLY A 40 -5.42 -10.75 -9.61
CA GLY A 40 -4.87 -9.43 -9.29
C GLY A 40 -5.73 -8.25 -9.75
N SER A 41 -6.95 -8.48 -10.23
CA SER A 41 -7.79 -7.43 -10.85
C SER A 41 -8.08 -6.26 -9.90
N ARG A 42 -8.41 -6.55 -8.64
CA ARG A 42 -8.74 -5.54 -7.63
C ARG A 42 -7.51 -4.71 -7.24
N LEU A 43 -6.38 -5.37 -6.99
CA LEU A 43 -5.14 -4.67 -6.65
C LEU A 43 -4.67 -3.77 -7.80
N LYS A 44 -4.81 -4.24 -9.05
CA LYS A 44 -4.48 -3.46 -10.24
C LYS A 44 -5.38 -2.23 -10.39
N GLU A 45 -6.68 -2.38 -10.19
CA GLU A 45 -7.65 -1.28 -10.25
C GLU A 45 -7.34 -0.21 -9.17
N VAL A 46 -7.15 -0.64 -7.93
CA VAL A 46 -6.79 0.27 -6.82
C VAL A 46 -5.46 0.97 -7.09
N GLY A 47 -4.43 0.23 -7.52
CA GLY A 47 -3.12 0.80 -7.84
C GLY A 47 -3.18 1.78 -9.02
N GLN A 48 -4.01 1.51 -10.03
CA GLN A 48 -4.21 2.44 -11.14
C GLN A 48 -4.85 3.76 -10.66
N LEU A 49 -5.94 3.68 -9.90
CA LEU A 49 -6.64 4.87 -9.38
C LEU A 49 -5.72 5.69 -8.45
N ALA A 50 -5.02 5.03 -7.54
CA ALA A 50 -4.08 5.68 -6.63
C ALA A 50 -2.92 6.35 -7.39
N ARG A 51 -2.36 5.69 -8.40
CA ARG A 51 -1.29 6.26 -9.25
C ARG A 51 -1.79 7.48 -10.02
N GLU A 52 -2.98 7.42 -10.60
CA GLU A 52 -3.57 8.55 -11.35
C GLU A 52 -3.81 9.77 -10.47
N GLU A 53 -4.34 9.58 -9.25
CA GLU A 53 -4.52 10.65 -8.28
C GLU A 53 -3.18 11.23 -7.82
N MET A 54 -2.18 10.40 -7.55
CA MET A 54 -0.83 10.86 -7.22
C MET A 54 -0.18 11.62 -8.39
N GLU A 55 -0.28 11.15 -9.63
CA GLU A 55 0.25 11.88 -10.80
C GLU A 55 -0.36 13.28 -10.91
N GLN A 56 -1.65 13.44 -10.58
CA GLN A 56 -2.31 14.75 -10.56
C GLN A 56 -1.80 15.64 -9.42
N LEU A 57 -1.62 15.09 -8.22
CA LEU A 57 -1.17 15.84 -7.04
C LEU A 57 0.31 16.27 -7.14
N PHE A 58 1.19 15.38 -7.60
CA PHE A 58 2.63 15.63 -7.70
C PHE A 58 3.02 16.34 -9.01
N GLY A 59 2.14 16.34 -10.03
CA GLY A 59 2.41 16.97 -11.32
C GLY A 59 3.53 16.28 -12.13
N MET A 60 3.83 15.02 -11.83
CA MET A 60 4.87 14.24 -12.49
C MET A 60 4.46 12.77 -12.63
N LYS A 61 5.26 11.99 -13.36
CA LYS A 61 5.00 10.55 -13.49
C LYS A 61 5.28 9.81 -12.20
N ILE A 62 4.40 8.86 -11.88
CA ILE A 62 4.51 8.01 -10.70
C ILE A 62 4.66 6.56 -11.15
N TYR A 63 5.69 5.89 -10.64
CA TYR A 63 5.77 4.44 -10.62
C TYR A 63 5.31 3.96 -9.25
N LEU A 64 4.17 3.28 -9.21
CA LEU A 64 3.60 2.75 -7.97
C LEU A 64 3.64 1.23 -8.01
N GLU A 65 4.45 0.65 -7.13
CA GLU A 65 4.50 -0.79 -6.87
C GLU A 65 3.79 -1.08 -5.56
N MET A 66 2.90 -2.08 -5.58
CA MET A 66 2.07 -2.44 -4.45
C MET A 66 2.06 -3.95 -4.22
N TRP A 67 2.17 -4.34 -2.95
CA TRP A 67 2.05 -5.74 -2.54
C TRP A 67 1.22 -5.93 -1.29
N VAL A 68 0.66 -7.13 -1.15
CA VAL A 68 -0.19 -7.49 -0.02
C VAL A 68 0.51 -8.53 0.86
N LYS A 69 0.79 -8.15 2.11
CA LYS A 69 1.46 -8.97 3.11
C LYS A 69 0.48 -9.32 4.23
N VAL A 70 0.43 -10.60 4.59
CA VAL A 70 -0.36 -11.09 5.73
C VAL A 70 0.54 -11.09 6.96
N GLN A 71 0.09 -10.45 8.03
CA GLN A 71 0.78 -10.41 9.31
C GLN A 71 -0.25 -10.45 10.45
N ALA A 72 -0.38 -11.59 11.12
CA ALA A 72 -1.34 -11.71 12.21
C ALA A 72 -0.96 -10.79 13.39
N GLY A 73 -1.96 -10.17 14.02
CA GLY A 73 -1.75 -9.33 15.21
C GLY A 73 -0.94 -8.06 14.98
N TRP A 74 -0.80 -7.59 13.72
CA TRP A 74 0.00 -6.40 13.43
C TRP A 74 -0.52 -5.14 14.13
N ARG A 75 -1.84 -5.09 14.37
CA ARG A 75 -2.52 -3.97 15.05
C ARG A 75 -2.17 -3.85 16.52
N ASP A 76 -1.76 -4.95 17.15
CA ASP A 76 -1.38 -4.98 18.57
C ASP A 76 0.14 -4.85 18.74
N ASN A 77 0.89 -4.76 17.64
CA ASN A 77 2.34 -4.61 17.66
C ASN A 77 2.71 -3.12 17.63
N PRO A 78 3.20 -2.54 18.75
CA PRO A 78 3.48 -1.12 18.84
C PRO A 78 4.49 -0.64 17.81
N ARG A 79 5.48 -1.49 17.47
CA ARG A 79 6.50 -1.18 16.47
C ARG A 79 5.88 -0.95 15.10
N ILE A 80 4.97 -1.84 14.70
CA ILE A 80 4.30 -1.76 13.40
C ILE A 80 3.33 -0.59 13.37
N LEU A 81 2.65 -0.30 14.50
CA LEU A 81 1.82 0.89 14.62
C LEU A 81 2.64 2.19 14.47
N THR A 82 3.82 2.26 15.07
CA THR A 82 4.75 3.38 14.86
C THR A 82 5.17 3.50 13.40
N ASP A 83 5.55 2.39 12.76
CA ASP A 83 5.95 2.37 11.34
C ASP A 83 4.79 2.76 10.39
N LEU A 84 3.54 2.51 10.80
CA LEU A 84 2.33 2.91 10.08
C LEU A 84 1.90 4.37 10.36
N GLY A 85 2.61 5.10 11.22
CA GLY A 85 2.23 6.46 11.62
C GLY A 85 1.04 6.54 12.58
N TYR A 86 0.66 5.41 13.22
CA TYR A 86 -0.37 5.37 14.27
C TYR A 86 0.21 5.54 15.69
N GLY A 87 1.54 5.53 15.85
CA GLY A 87 2.20 5.84 17.12
C GLY A 87 2.26 7.35 17.36
N LEU A 88 1.58 7.82 18.42
CA LEU A 88 1.80 9.13 19.04
C LEU A 88 3.00 9.09 19.99
#